data_AF-A0A528KYU9-F1
#
_entry.id   AF-A0A528KYU9-F1
#
_cell.length_a   1.000
_cell.length_b   1.000
_cell.length_c   1.000
_cell.angle_alpha   90.00
_cell.angle_beta   90.00
_cell.angle_gamma   90.00
#
_symmetry.space_group_name_H-M   'P 1'
#
loop_
_entity.id
_entity.type
_entity.pdbx_description
1 polymer ?
#
loop_
_entity_poly.entity_id
_entity_poly.type
_entity_poly.pdbx_seq_one_letter_code
_entity_poly.pdbx_strand_id
1 'polypeptide(L)'
;MKVSNAPTETGLVDQRYYQQGKSWEDDTHRRLRRSRTFAWLLTGVFGVIALLSLVALVLLFPLKQYEPYMVAVDKTTGYLEIARALKPGDLSQDEAVTAANIVRYIRARETYDPRMIKSNF
;
A
#
# COMPACT_ATOMS: atom_id res chain seq x y z
N MET A 1 -20.42 -6.65 83.71
CA MET A 1 -19.00 -6.22 83.74
C MET A 1 -18.76 -5.41 82.48
N LYS A 2 -18.64 -4.08 82.59
CA LYS A 2 -18.63 -3.15 81.45
C LYS A 2 -17.27 -3.18 80.76
N VAL A 3 -17.26 -3.47 79.46
CA VAL A 3 -16.08 -3.30 78.60
C VAL A 3 -15.92 -1.79 78.39
N SER A 4 -14.92 -1.19 79.03
CA SER A 4 -14.61 0.23 78.83
C SER A 4 -13.79 0.41 77.55
N ASN A 5 -14.41 0.95 76.51
CA ASN A 5 -13.69 1.56 75.40
C ASN A 5 -13.09 2.89 75.90
N ALA A 6 -11.77 2.93 76.03
CA ALA A 6 -11.03 4.19 76.20
C ALA A 6 -10.58 4.69 74.81
N PRO A 7 -10.64 6.00 74.53
CA PRO A 7 -10.07 6.58 73.32
C PRO A 7 -8.55 6.68 73.49
N THR A 8 -7.78 5.97 72.67
CA THR A 8 -6.32 6.08 72.66
C THR A 8 -5.93 7.37 71.94
N GLU A 9 -5.75 8.47 72.69
CA GLU A 9 -5.26 9.74 72.15
C GLU A 9 -3.73 9.71 71.93
N THR A 10 -3.37 9.82 70.64
CA THR A 10 -2.17 10.41 70.00
C THR A 10 -0.81 10.44 70.71
N GLY A 11 0.17 9.78 70.08
CA GLY A 11 1.58 10.18 70.16
C GLY A 11 2.52 9.10 69.64
N LEU A 12 2.78 9.10 68.32
CA LEU A 12 3.68 8.24 67.52
C LEU A 12 2.92 7.22 66.66
N VAL A 13 2.95 7.48 65.35
CA VAL A 13 2.43 6.60 64.32
C VAL A 13 3.22 5.27 64.34
N ASP A 14 2.50 4.14 64.29
CA ASP A 14 3.09 2.80 64.40
C ASP A 14 4.15 2.57 63.31
N GLN A 15 5.31 1.98 63.66
CA GLN A 15 6.47 1.84 62.77
C GLN A 15 6.12 1.10 61.46
N ARG A 16 5.13 0.20 61.53
CA ARG A 16 4.58 -0.54 60.38
C ARG A 16 3.98 0.38 59.32
N TYR A 17 3.37 1.49 59.72
CA TYR A 17 2.80 2.46 58.77
C TYR A 17 3.90 3.12 57.93
N TYR A 18 5.01 3.53 58.56
CA TYR A 18 6.15 4.10 57.84
C TYR A 18 6.82 3.09 56.90
N GLN A 19 6.91 1.81 57.31
CA GLN A 19 7.40 0.73 56.45
C GLN A 19 6.47 0.47 55.25
N GLN A 20 5.15 0.47 55.49
CA GLN A 20 4.15 0.31 54.42
C GLN A 20 4.18 1.49 53.44
N GLY A 21 4.28 2.73 53.94
CA GLY A 21 4.41 3.93 53.11
C GLY A 21 5.61 3.85 52.17
N LYS A 22 6.78 3.46 52.70
CA LYS A 22 7.99 3.26 51.88
C LYS A 22 7.80 2.19 50.81
N SER A 23 7.21 1.04 51.17
CA SER A 23 6.95 -0.04 50.21
C SER A 23 5.94 0.36 49.12
N TRP A 24 4.98 1.21 49.46
CA TRP A 24 3.97 1.72 48.53
C TRP A 24 4.57 2.72 47.54
N GLU A 25 5.46 3.62 47.99
CA GLU A 25 6.21 4.53 47.11
C GLU A 25 7.09 3.74 46.13
N ASP A 26 7.83 2.74 46.63
CA ASP A 26 8.69 1.89 45.82
C ASP A 26 7.90 1.11 44.76
N ASP A 27 6.76 0.51 45.13
CA ASP A 27 5.89 -0.22 44.19
C ASP A 27 5.26 0.73 43.16
N THR A 28 4.82 1.91 43.58
CA THR A 28 4.24 2.94 42.68
C THR A 28 5.26 3.37 41.64
N HIS A 29 6.47 3.73 42.05
CA HIS A 29 7.55 4.11 41.13
C HIS A 29 7.97 2.96 40.21
N ARG A 30 7.94 1.71 40.70
CA ARG A 30 8.26 0.53 39.88
C ARG A 30 7.19 0.24 38.83
N ARG A 31 5.91 0.40 39.18
CA ARG A 31 4.77 0.25 38.25
C ARG A 31 4.79 1.30 37.15
N LEU A 32 5.04 2.56 37.49
CA LEU A 32 5.16 3.67 36.53
C LEU A 32 6.30 3.46 35.53
N ARG A 33 7.46 2.98 35.99
CA ARG A 33 8.59 2.68 35.10
C ARG A 33 8.26 1.54 34.14
N ARG A 34 7.68 0.44 34.66
CA ARG A 34 7.29 -0.71 33.84
C ARG A 34 6.22 -0.33 32.81
N SER A 35 5.16 0.38 33.21
CA SER A 35 4.08 0.77 32.31
C SER A 35 4.59 1.67 31.19
N ARG A 36 5.50 2.61 31.50
CA ARG A 36 6.14 3.46 30.50
C ARG A 36 6.95 2.65 29.50
N THR A 37 7.78 1.71 29.96
CA THR A 37 8.55 0.83 29.05
C THR A 37 7.64 -0.01 28.17
N PHE A 38 6.57 -0.60 28.72
CA PHE A 38 5.59 -1.36 27.93
C PHE A 38 4.85 -0.47 26.92
N ALA A 39 4.46 0.75 27.31
CA ALA A 39 3.81 1.69 26.42
C ALA A 39 4.72 2.03 25.22
N TRP A 40 5.99 2.36 25.47
CA TRP A 40 6.95 2.65 24.40
C TRP A 40 7.23 1.43 23.50
N LEU A 41 7.32 0.24 24.07
CA LEU A 41 7.47 -1.00 23.29
C LEU A 41 6.27 -1.21 22.38
N LEU A 42 5.05 -1.10 22.93
CA LEU A 42 3.82 -1.29 22.18
C LEU A 42 3.69 -0.25 21.07
N THR A 43 3.94 1.03 21.37
CA THR A 43 3.94 2.10 20.37
C THR A 43 4.94 1.82 19.25
N GLY A 44 6.15 1.34 19.58
CA GLY A 44 7.15 0.95 18.59
C GLY A 44 6.68 -0.19 17.69
N VAL A 45 6.13 -1.25 18.28
CA VAL A 45 5.62 -2.42 17.54
C VAL A 45 4.48 -2.01 16.60
N PHE A 46 3.49 -1.24 17.09
CA PHE A 46 2.38 -0.77 16.26
C PHE A 46 2.85 0.20 15.17
N GLY A 47 3.82 1.06 15.46
CA GLY A 47 4.42 1.96 14.46
C GLY A 47 5.09 1.18 13.32
N VAL A 48 5.84 0.12 13.64
CA VAL A 48 6.47 -0.76 12.63
C VAL A 48 5.41 -1.49 11.80
N ILE A 49 4.38 -2.04 12.42
CA ILE A 49 3.29 -2.74 11.72
C ILE A 49 2.55 -1.79 10.76
N ALA A 50 2.24 -0.57 11.21
CA ALA A 50 1.60 0.44 10.39
C ALA A 50 2.46 0.82 9.17
N LEU A 51 3.77 1.02 9.37
CA LEU A 51 4.70 1.33 8.28
C LEU A 51 4.79 0.17 7.27
N LEU A 52 4.91 -1.07 7.74
CA LEU A 52 4.93 -2.26 6.88
C LEU A 52 3.63 -2.41 6.08
N SER A 53 2.48 -2.10 6.69
CA SER A 53 1.20 -2.12 5.99
C SER A 53 1.13 -1.08 4.87
N LEU A 54 1.61 0.15 5.11
CA LEU A 54 1.68 1.18 4.06
C LEU A 54 2.62 0.77 2.92
N VAL A 55 3.79 0.20 3.24
CA VAL A 55 4.73 -0.32 2.23
C VAL A 55 4.07 -1.42 1.41
N ALA A 56 3.39 -2.36 2.06
CA ALA A 56 2.68 -3.43 1.37
C ALA A 56 1.59 -2.90 0.43
N LEU A 57 0.84 -1.86 0.84
CA LEU A 57 -0.13 -1.21 -0.04
C LEU A 57 0.54 -0.60 -1.26
N VAL A 58 1.60 0.20 -1.09
CA VAL A 58 2.34 0.82 -2.19
C VAL A 58 2.87 -0.23 -3.16
N LEU A 59 3.38 -1.36 -2.64
CA LEU A 59 3.85 -2.49 -3.44
C LEU A 59 2.73 -3.27 -4.14
N LEU A 60 1.48 -3.16 -3.67
CA LEU A 60 0.31 -3.77 -4.30
C LEU A 60 -0.26 -2.91 -5.44
N PHE A 61 -0.03 -1.59 -5.41
CA PHE A 61 -0.50 -0.68 -6.46
C PHE A 61 0.09 -0.88 -7.89
N PRO A 62 1.25 -1.50 -8.16
CA PRO A 62 1.87 -1.43 -9.48
C PRO A 62 1.49 -2.59 -10.42
N LEU A 63 0.24 -3.05 -10.48
CA LEU A 63 -0.09 -4.24 -11.30
C LEU A 63 -1.37 -4.19 -12.14
N LYS A 64 -1.80 -3.02 -12.60
CA LYS A 64 -2.65 -2.98 -13.79
C LYS A 64 -2.31 -1.82 -14.70
N GLN A 65 -1.47 -2.10 -15.69
CA GLN A 65 -1.46 -1.32 -16.91
C GLN A 65 -2.84 -1.50 -17.55
N TYR A 66 -3.60 -0.42 -17.64
CA TYR A 66 -4.82 -0.40 -18.42
C TYR A 66 -4.39 -0.52 -19.88
N GLU A 67 -4.61 -1.67 -20.51
CA GLU A 67 -4.61 -1.77 -21.96
C GLU A 67 -5.93 -1.15 -22.46
N PRO A 68 -5.93 0.05 -23.06
CA PRO A 68 -7.16 0.63 -23.58
C PRO A 68 -7.59 -0.14 -24.82
N TYR A 69 -8.62 -0.98 -24.68
CA TYR A 69 -9.29 -1.59 -25.82
C TYR A 69 -10.19 -0.53 -26.50
N MET A 70 -9.65 0.18 -27.48
CA MET A 70 -10.45 1.07 -28.33
C MET A 70 -11.22 0.23 -29.33
N VAL A 71 -12.48 -0.08 -29.02
CA VAL A 71 -13.40 -0.76 -29.95
C VAL A 71 -14.04 0.30 -30.85
N ALA A 72 -13.56 0.41 -32.09
CA ALA A 72 -14.24 1.23 -33.10
C ALA A 72 -15.35 0.39 -33.76
N VAL A 73 -16.59 0.83 -33.65
CA VAL A 73 -17.75 0.19 -34.31
C VAL A 73 -18.06 0.95 -35.58
N ASP A 74 -17.98 0.26 -36.73
CA ASP A 74 -18.52 0.77 -37.98
C ASP A 74 -20.05 0.70 -37.95
N LYS A 75 -20.69 1.88 -37.95
CA LYS A 75 -22.14 2.05 -37.81
C LYS A 75 -22.94 1.54 -39.01
N THR A 76 -22.30 1.28 -40.15
CA THR A 76 -22.99 0.92 -41.40
C THR A 76 -23.07 -0.59 -41.63
N THR A 77 -22.12 -1.35 -41.09
CA THR A 77 -21.99 -2.80 -41.33
C THR A 77 -22.10 -3.64 -40.05
N GLY A 78 -21.97 -3.03 -38.87
CA GLY A 78 -21.99 -3.74 -37.58
C GLY A 78 -20.78 -4.65 -37.36
N TYR A 79 -19.74 -4.53 -38.20
CA TYR A 79 -18.54 -5.35 -38.10
C TYR A 79 -17.68 -4.89 -36.92
N LEU A 80 -17.41 -5.82 -36.00
CA LEU A 80 -16.54 -5.62 -34.85
C LEU A 80 -15.11 -6.00 -35.25
N GLU A 81 -14.29 -5.02 -35.61
CA GLU A 81 -12.86 -5.23 -35.75
C GLU A 81 -12.21 -5.03 -34.38
N ILE A 82 -11.80 -6.14 -33.75
CA ILE A 82 -11.01 -6.09 -32.51
C ILE A 82 -9.62 -5.58 -32.93
N ALA A 83 -9.41 -4.27 -32.84
CA ALA A 83 -8.10 -3.68 -32.94
C ALA A 83 -7.22 -4.34 -31.86
N ARG A 84 -6.42 -5.31 -32.29
CA ARG A 84 -5.50 -6.05 -31.42
C ARG A 84 -4.64 -5.00 -30.74
N ALA A 85 -4.65 -4.95 -29.41
CA ALA A 85 -3.86 -3.99 -28.65
C ALA A 85 -2.43 -4.02 -29.20
N LEU A 86 -1.96 -2.84 -29.65
CA LEU A 86 -0.60 -2.69 -30.15
C LEU A 86 0.31 -3.11 -29.01
N LYS A 87 0.92 -4.30 -29.10
CA LYS A 87 1.90 -4.72 -28.11
C LYS A 87 2.93 -3.60 -28.04
N PRO A 88 3.24 -3.04 -26.86
CA PRO A 88 4.42 -2.21 -26.73
C PRO A 88 5.61 -3.14 -26.98
N GLY A 89 6.03 -3.25 -28.24
CA GLY A 89 7.29 -3.84 -28.60
C GLY A 89 8.40 -2.86 -28.26
N ASP A 90 9.65 -3.32 -28.29
CA ASP A 90 10.84 -2.50 -28.01
C ASP A 90 11.04 -1.33 -29.00
N LEU A 91 10.18 -1.20 -30.01
CA LEU A 91 10.23 -0.16 -31.02
C LEU A 91 9.39 1.03 -30.56
N SER A 92 9.97 2.23 -30.64
CA SER A 92 9.22 3.48 -30.51
C SER A 92 8.02 3.48 -31.49
N GLN A 93 6.90 4.10 -31.11
CA GLN A 93 5.71 4.20 -31.94
C GLN A 93 6.03 4.73 -33.35
N ASP A 94 6.93 5.72 -33.42
CA ASP A 94 7.37 6.33 -34.69
C ASP A 94 8.18 5.36 -35.55
N GLU A 95 8.96 4.48 -34.93
CA GLU A 95 9.78 3.47 -35.61
C GLU A 95 8.91 2.37 -36.21
N ALA A 96 7.89 1.92 -35.46
CA ALA A 96 6.93 0.93 -35.96
C ALA A 96 6.13 1.44 -37.17
N VAL A 97 5.68 2.71 -37.12
CA VAL A 97 4.98 3.36 -38.24
C VAL A 97 5.91 3.49 -39.44
N THR A 98 7.16 3.89 -39.21
CA THR A 98 8.17 4.04 -40.28
C THR A 98 8.46 2.70 -40.95
N ALA A 99 8.71 1.64 -40.16
CA ALA A 99 8.96 0.30 -40.69
C ALA A 99 7.77 -0.23 -41.49
N ALA A 100 6.54 -0.06 -40.99
CA ALA A 100 5.33 -0.47 -41.70
C ALA A 100 5.16 0.27 -43.04
N ASN A 101 5.43 1.58 -43.06
CA ASN A 101 5.37 2.38 -44.28
C ASN A 101 6.45 1.96 -45.30
N ILE A 102 7.67 1.66 -44.85
CA ILE A 102 8.75 1.16 -45.71
C ILE A 102 8.35 -0.18 -46.34
N VAL A 103 7.86 -1.14 -45.54
CA VAL A 103 7.41 -2.45 -46.06
C VAL A 103 6.27 -2.29 -47.07
N ARG A 104 5.32 -1.39 -46.79
CA ARG A 104 4.21 -1.10 -47.72
C ARG A 104 4.73 -0.53 -49.04
N TYR A 105 5.67 0.41 -48.99
CA TYR A 105 6.28 1.00 -50.18
C TYR A 105 7.03 -0.05 -51.02
N ILE A 106 7.88 -0.86 -50.39
CA ILE A 106 8.64 -1.90 -51.09
C ILE A 106 7.68 -2.89 -51.76
N ARG A 107 6.66 -3.38 -51.03
CA ARG A 107 5.69 -4.31 -51.61
C ARG A 107 4.96 -3.70 -52.82
N ALA A 108 4.57 -2.43 -52.75
CA ALA A 108 3.88 -1.74 -53.85
C ALA A 108 4.76 -1.57 -55.11
N ARG A 109 6.09 -1.57 -54.98
CA ARG A 109 7.04 -1.39 -56.09
C ARG A 109 7.59 -2.70 -56.63
N GLU A 110 7.84 -3.66 -55.74
CA GLU A 110 8.45 -4.96 -56.09
C GLU A 110 7.40 -6.03 -56.46
N THR A 111 6.14 -5.85 -56.07
CA THR A 111 5.06 -6.81 -56.37
C THR A 111 4.11 -6.25 -57.43
N TYR A 112 3.85 -7.02 -58.49
CA TYR A 112 2.82 -6.69 -59.47
C TYR A 112 1.56 -7.53 -59.24
N ASP A 113 0.48 -6.88 -58.80
CA ASP A 113 -0.87 -7.45 -58.77
C ASP A 113 -1.82 -6.54 -59.57
N PRO A 114 -2.37 -7.02 -60.72
CA PRO A 114 -3.30 -6.26 -61.55
C PRO A 114 -4.53 -5.72 -60.81
N ARG A 115 -4.95 -6.39 -59.73
CA ARG A 115 -6.12 -5.99 -58.92
C ARG A 115 -5.80 -4.86 -57.94
N MET A 116 -4.52 -4.63 -57.61
CA MET A 116 -4.08 -3.60 -56.66
C MET A 116 -3.48 -2.35 -57.33
N ILE A 117 -3.47 -2.26 -58.66
CA ILE A 117 -2.90 -1.11 -59.37
C ILE A 117 -3.55 0.21 -58.94
N LYS A 118 -4.87 0.25 -58.70
CA LYS A 118 -5.55 1.47 -58.27
C LYS A 118 -5.26 1.89 -56.83
N SER A 119 -4.74 0.99 -55.99
CA SER A 119 -4.43 1.26 -54.58
C SER A 119 -2.94 1.53 -54.33
N ASN A 120 -2.07 1.18 -55.27
CA ASN A 120 -0.62 1.32 -55.15
C ASN A 120 -0.09 2.70 -55.60
N PHE A 121 -0.95 3.54 -56.20
CA PHE A 121 -0.66 4.87 -56.73
C PHE A 121 -1.72 5.87 -56.26
#